data_AF-A0A9X5XLS2-F1
#
_entry.id   AF-A0A9X5XLS2-F1
#
_cell.length_a   1.000
_cell.length_b   1.000
_cell.length_c   1.000
_cell.angle_alpha   90.00
_cell.angle_beta   90.00
_cell.angle_gamma   90.00
#
_symmetry.space_group_name_H-M   'P 1'
#
loop_
_entity.id
_entity.type
_entity.pdbx_description
1 polymer ?
#
loop_
_entity_poly.entity_id
_entity_poly.type
_entity_poly.pdbx_seq_one_letter_code
_entity_poly.pdbx_strand_id
1 'polypeptide(L)'
;MLRIHFTSDDLQNIRVARQPDPLWELMCSVCRLETGQGPLEFGHWRRSARQRFSGDSNLVRALRPLRALIPATGYIPDFLTPPVTGGGLSAGLDQLLRTPRGQLVRELSRLAESRPVPNWAASLGRPGSDALKVLANSLGIYFRGLLEPHWPHIRTAVGNDVGVRARALLDGGTQALLE
;
A
#
# COMPACT_ATOMS: atom_id res chain seq x y z
N MET A 1 -24.78 -0.55 7.40
CA MET A 1 -24.09 -1.58 8.20
C MET A 1 -23.52 -2.61 7.24
N LEU A 2 -22.20 -2.73 7.14
CA LEU A 2 -21.54 -3.76 6.32
C LEU A 2 -21.72 -5.11 7.03
N ARG A 3 -22.23 -6.13 6.34
CA ARG A 3 -22.28 -7.51 6.83
C ARG A 3 -21.37 -8.34 5.94
N ILE A 4 -20.32 -8.90 6.53
CA ILE A 4 -19.42 -9.83 5.83
C ILE A 4 -19.83 -11.24 6.27
N HIS A 5 -20.17 -12.08 5.30
CA HIS A 5 -20.59 -13.46 5.55
C HIS A 5 -19.41 -14.37 5.26
N PHE A 6 -18.94 -15.08 6.29
CA PHE A 6 -17.92 -16.12 6.18
C PHE A 6 -18.55 -17.48 6.41
N THR A 7 -18.12 -18.44 5.60
CA THR A 7 -18.45 -19.86 5.71
C THR A 7 -17.19 -20.64 6.10
N SER A 8 -17.35 -21.93 6.42
CA SER A 8 -16.21 -22.83 6.63
C SER A 8 -15.28 -22.92 5.43
N ASP A 9 -15.80 -22.73 4.22
CA ASP A 9 -15.02 -22.82 2.98
C ASP A 9 -14.10 -21.61 2.81
N ASP A 10 -14.49 -20.45 3.35
CA ASP A 10 -13.64 -19.26 3.34
C ASP A 10 -12.41 -19.43 4.23
N LEU A 11 -12.53 -20.17 5.34
CA LEU A 11 -11.40 -20.51 6.20
C LEU A 11 -10.33 -21.31 5.44
N GLN A 12 -10.74 -22.15 4.49
CA GLN A 12 -9.82 -22.93 3.65
C GLN A 12 -9.02 -22.06 2.69
N ASN A 13 -9.46 -20.83 2.43
CA ASN A 13 -8.82 -19.87 1.53
C ASN A 13 -7.94 -18.85 2.27
N ILE A 14 -7.89 -18.88 3.61
CA ILE A 14 -7.02 -18.02 4.39
C ILE A 14 -5.56 -18.42 4.17
N ARG A 15 -4.75 -17.45 3.76
CA ARG A 15 -3.30 -17.61 3.57
C ARG A 15 -2.59 -16.48 4.27
N VAL A 16 -1.49 -16.81 4.94
CA VAL A 16 -0.57 -15.80 5.48
C VAL A 16 0.47 -15.49 4.41
N ALA A 17 0.58 -14.22 4.04
CA ALA A 17 1.63 -13.77 3.14
C ALA A 17 3.00 -13.99 3.80
N ARG A 18 3.89 -14.71 3.12
CA ARG A 18 5.22 -15.05 3.67
C ARG A 18 6.22 -13.89 3.62
N GLN A 19 5.89 -12.82 2.90
CA GLN A 19 6.76 -11.67 2.64
C GLN A 19 5.92 -10.39 2.71
N PRO A 20 6.53 -9.25 3.05
CA PRO A 20 5.85 -7.96 3.00
C PRO A 20 5.39 -7.67 1.57
N ASP A 21 4.15 -7.18 1.42
CA ASP A 21 3.65 -6.66 0.16
C ASP A 21 4.18 -5.22 -0.05
N PRO A 22 4.96 -4.95 -1.11
CA PRO A 22 5.59 -3.66 -1.31
C PRO A 22 4.63 -2.47 -1.45
N LEU A 23 3.46 -2.68 -2.06
CA LEU A 23 2.48 -1.61 -2.26
C LEU A 23 1.71 -1.33 -0.97
N TRP A 24 1.39 -2.36 -0.18
CA TRP A 24 0.83 -2.18 1.17
C TRP A 24 1.79 -1.45 2.11
N GLU A 25 3.07 -1.84 2.14
CA GLU A 25 4.08 -1.13 2.93
C GLU A 25 4.22 0.33 2.47
N LEU A 26 4.10 0.57 1.16
CA LEU A 26 4.07 1.93 0.60
C LEU A 26 2.88 2.72 1.11
N MET A 27 1.65 2.19 1.00
CA MET A 27 0.43 2.88 1.48
C MET A 27 0.55 3.20 2.97
N CYS A 28 0.91 2.20 3.78
CA CYS A 28 1.09 2.35 5.22
C CYS A 28 2.14 3.42 5.56
N SER A 29 3.26 3.43 4.84
CA SER A 29 4.31 4.42 5.07
C SER A 29 3.84 5.85 4.78
N VAL A 30 3.06 6.08 3.71
CA VAL A 30 2.49 7.39 3.41
C VAL A 30 1.56 7.83 4.55
N CYS A 31 0.68 6.94 5.03
CA CYS A 31 -0.17 7.22 6.18
C CYS A 31 0.64 7.53 7.45
N ARG A 32 1.75 6.82 7.71
CA ARG A 32 2.63 7.05 8.88
C ARG A 32 3.44 8.36 8.77
N LEU A 33 3.72 8.85 7.57
CA LEU A 33 4.29 10.19 7.37
C LEU A 33 3.28 11.28 7.70
N GLU A 34 2.01 11.11 7.31
CA GLU A 34 0.97 12.12 7.54
C GLU A 34 0.52 12.17 9.01
N THR A 35 0.30 11.02 9.64
CA THR A 35 -0.30 10.94 10.98
C THR A 35 0.71 11.13 12.12
N GLY A 36 2.01 10.88 11.87
CA GLY A 36 3.03 10.86 12.92
C GLY A 36 2.89 9.75 13.96
N GLN A 37 1.90 8.87 13.82
CA GLN A 37 1.63 7.76 14.74
C GLN A 37 2.81 6.77 14.82
N GLY A 38 2.95 6.10 15.96
CA GLY A 38 4.06 5.21 16.28
C GLY A 38 5.39 5.96 16.40
N PRO A 39 5.54 6.89 17.36
CA PRO A 39 6.77 7.68 17.55
C PRO A 39 7.99 6.81 17.84
N LEU A 40 7.82 5.70 18.56
CA LEU A 40 8.90 4.79 18.92
C LEU A 40 9.31 3.92 17.72
N GLU A 41 8.32 3.37 17.02
CA GLU A 41 8.49 2.42 15.93
C GLU A 41 8.99 3.11 14.65
N PHE A 42 8.40 4.26 14.31
CA PHE A 42 8.64 4.93 13.03
C PHE A 42 9.42 6.25 13.18
N GLY A 43 9.81 6.64 14.39
CA GLY A 43 10.49 7.92 14.65
C GLY A 43 11.82 8.07 13.92
N HIS A 44 12.65 7.02 13.95
CA HIS A 44 13.92 6.99 13.22
C HIS A 44 13.71 7.07 11.71
N TRP A 45 12.82 6.23 11.17
CA TRP A 45 12.47 6.23 9.76
C TRP A 45 11.95 7.60 9.29
N ARG A 46 11.04 8.24 10.04
CA ARG A 46 10.54 9.58 9.69
C ARG A 46 11.63 10.65 9.65
N ARG A 47 12.61 10.61 10.57
CA ARG A 47 13.75 11.53 10.52
C ARG A 47 14.58 11.31 9.26
N SER A 48 14.87 10.06 8.92
CA SER A 48 15.57 9.70 7.68
C SER A 48 14.79 10.15 6.43
N ALA A 49 13.47 9.94 6.40
CA ALA A 49 12.62 10.38 5.31
C ALA A 49 12.66 11.90 5.12
N ARG A 50 12.58 12.68 6.20
CA ARG A 50 12.70 14.15 6.14
C ARG A 50 14.05 14.60 5.58
N GLN A 51 15.15 13.98 6.00
CA GLN A 51 16.47 14.28 5.45
C GLN A 51 16.55 13.99 3.95
N ARG A 52 15.98 12.87 3.49
CA ARG A 52 15.92 12.55 2.06
C ARG A 52 15.08 13.54 1.27
N PHE A 53 13.93 13.96 1.79
CA PHE A 53 13.10 14.99 1.14
C PHE A 53 13.83 16.33 0.99
N SER A 54 14.70 16.71 1.94
CA SER A 54 15.50 17.92 1.83
C SER A 54 16.55 17.86 0.71
N GLY A 55 17.05 16.66 0.40
CA GLY A 55 18.10 16.45 -0.61
C GLY A 55 17.60 16.02 -2.00
N ASP A 56 16.35 15.57 -2.13
CA ASP A 56 15.82 14.96 -3.36
C ASP A 56 14.48 15.58 -3.79
N SER A 57 14.57 16.51 -4.74
CA SER A 57 13.39 17.17 -5.33
C SER A 57 12.49 16.21 -6.12
N ASN A 58 13.03 15.11 -6.66
CA ASN A 58 12.23 14.10 -7.37
C ASN A 58 11.38 13.30 -6.38
N LEU A 59 11.94 12.97 -5.22
CA LEU A 59 11.20 12.31 -4.15
C LEU A 59 10.06 13.20 -3.61
N VAL A 60 10.30 14.50 -3.45
CA VAL A 60 9.26 15.47 -3.10
C VAL A 60 8.15 15.53 -4.17
N ARG A 61 8.52 15.53 -5.45
CA ARG A 61 7.55 15.52 -6.56
C ARG A 61 6.74 14.21 -6.58
N ALA A 62 7.38 13.08 -6.33
CA ALA A 62 6.74 11.77 -6.28
C ALA A 62 5.75 11.63 -5.12
N LEU A 63 6.01 12.27 -3.97
CA LEU A 63 5.10 12.22 -2.82
C LEU A 63 3.75 12.91 -3.08
N ARG A 64 3.73 14.00 -3.87
CA ARG A 64 2.54 14.82 -4.10
C ARG A 64 1.32 14.04 -4.62
N PRO A 65 1.43 13.25 -5.71
CA PRO A 65 0.28 12.48 -6.18
C PRO A 65 -0.14 11.38 -5.20
N LEU A 66 0.78 10.83 -4.41
CA LEU A 66 0.51 9.78 -3.43
C LEU A 66 -0.39 10.30 -2.30
N ARG A 67 -0.07 11.46 -1.72
CA ARG A 67 -0.87 12.08 -0.64
C ARG A 67 -2.29 12.48 -1.08
N ALA A 68 -2.48 12.71 -2.38
CA ALA A 68 -3.80 13.00 -2.92
C ALA A 68 -4.70 11.75 -2.99
N LEU A 69 -4.10 10.58 -3.23
CA LEU A 69 -4.83 9.32 -3.41
C LEU A 69 -4.85 8.42 -2.16
N ILE A 70 -3.89 8.60 -1.26
CA ILE A 70 -3.70 7.81 -0.04
C ILE A 70 -4.01 8.72 1.15
N PRO A 71 -5.26 8.77 1.62
CA PRO A 71 -5.57 9.49 2.84
C PRO A 71 -5.01 8.76 4.07
N ALA A 72 -4.56 9.52 5.07
CA ALA A 72 -4.24 9.00 6.40
C ALA A 72 -5.38 8.20 7.07
N THR A 73 -6.63 8.52 6.73
CA THR A 73 -7.84 7.86 7.24
C THR A 73 -8.91 7.79 6.16
N GLY A 74 -9.67 6.69 6.09
CA GLY A 74 -10.75 6.51 5.12
C GLY A 74 -10.37 5.59 3.96
N TYR A 75 -11.09 5.74 2.84
CA TYR A 75 -10.97 4.85 1.68
C TYR A 75 -9.67 5.10 0.91
N ILE A 76 -8.92 4.04 0.64
CA ILE A 76 -7.78 4.02 -0.30
C ILE A 76 -8.24 3.22 -1.53
N PRO A 77 -8.10 3.75 -2.76
CA PRO A 77 -8.45 3.01 -3.97
C PRO A 77 -7.71 1.67 -4.08
N ASP A 78 -8.45 0.59 -4.31
CA ASP A 78 -7.93 -0.78 -4.31
C ASP A 78 -6.95 -1.04 -5.47
N PHE A 79 -7.05 -0.27 -6.57
CA PHE A 79 -6.08 -0.32 -7.66
C PHE A 79 -4.64 0.03 -7.24
N LEU A 80 -4.46 0.70 -6.09
CA LEU A 80 -3.15 0.99 -5.51
C LEU A 80 -2.55 -0.21 -4.75
N THR A 81 -3.37 -1.20 -4.39
CA THR A 81 -2.98 -2.42 -3.68
C THR A 81 -3.56 -3.64 -4.41
N PRO A 82 -3.17 -3.88 -5.67
CA PRO A 82 -3.64 -5.03 -6.43
C PRO A 82 -3.24 -6.33 -5.72
N PRO A 83 -4.08 -7.38 -5.78
CA PRO A 83 -3.80 -8.64 -5.11
C PRO A 83 -2.69 -9.41 -5.85
N VAL A 84 -1.43 -9.10 -5.54
CA VAL A 84 -0.26 -9.74 -6.16
C VAL A 84 0.50 -10.54 -5.12
N THR A 85 0.47 -11.86 -5.25
CA THR A 85 1.25 -12.74 -4.37
C THR A 85 2.65 -12.94 -4.92
N GLY A 86 3.68 -12.53 -4.16
CA GLY A 86 5.07 -12.97 -4.37
C GLY A 86 5.84 -12.35 -5.55
N GLY A 87 5.26 -11.39 -6.27
CA GLY A 87 5.89 -10.75 -7.44
C GLY A 87 6.68 -9.46 -7.16
N GLY A 88 6.70 -9.00 -5.91
CA GLY A 88 7.39 -7.77 -5.50
C GLY A 88 6.81 -6.50 -6.12
N LEU A 89 7.57 -5.41 -6.06
CA LEU A 89 7.09 -4.08 -6.48
C LEU A 89 6.77 -4.03 -7.97
N SER A 90 7.62 -4.61 -8.83
CA SER A 90 7.44 -4.57 -10.28
C SER A 90 6.11 -5.22 -10.68
N ALA A 91 5.81 -6.41 -10.16
CA ALA A 91 4.57 -7.10 -10.48
C ALA A 91 3.34 -6.32 -9.98
N GLY A 92 3.43 -5.68 -8.81
CA GLY A 92 2.41 -4.79 -8.29
C GLY A 92 2.16 -3.59 -9.21
N LEU A 93 3.22 -2.90 -9.64
CA LEU A 93 3.12 -1.77 -10.57
C LEU A 93 2.60 -2.20 -11.94
N ASP A 94 2.99 -3.37 -12.44
CA ASP A 94 2.49 -3.91 -13.70
C ASP A 94 0.99 -4.24 -13.62
N GLN A 95 0.50 -4.73 -12.48
CA GLN A 95 -0.94 -4.93 -12.27
C GLN A 95 -1.69 -3.61 -12.15
N LEU A 96 -1.14 -2.65 -11.42
CA LEU A 96 -1.68 -1.30 -11.33
C LEU A 96 -1.84 -0.68 -12.73
N LEU A 97 -0.83 -0.82 -13.60
CA LEU A 97 -0.88 -0.31 -14.98
C LEU A 97 -1.93 -1.02 -15.86
N ARG A 98 -2.34 -2.25 -15.50
CA ARG A 98 -3.40 -3.01 -16.18
C ARG A 98 -4.79 -2.76 -15.60
N THR A 99 -4.92 -1.88 -14.61
CA THR A 99 -6.22 -1.58 -13.99
C THR A 99 -7.23 -1.14 -15.05
N PRO A 100 -8.38 -1.83 -15.19
CA PRO A 100 -9.41 -1.44 -16.12
C PRO A 100 -9.89 0.00 -15.89
N ARG A 101 -10.12 0.73 -16.98
CA ARG A 101 -10.60 2.12 -16.92
C ARG A 101 -11.85 2.30 -16.04
N GLY A 102 -12.83 1.40 -16.20
CA GLY A 102 -14.07 1.45 -15.41
C GLY A 102 -13.82 1.29 -13.91
N GLN A 103 -12.79 0.51 -13.53
CA GLN A 103 -12.35 0.38 -12.14
C GLN A 103 -11.73 1.68 -11.63
N LEU A 104 -10.80 2.29 -12.37
CA LEU A 104 -10.20 3.58 -12.00
C LEU A 104 -11.26 4.66 -11.77
N VAL A 105 -12.21 4.81 -12.70
CA VAL A 105 -13.29 5.82 -12.57
C VAL A 105 -14.14 5.56 -11.35
N ARG A 106 -14.56 4.31 -11.12
CA ARG A 106 -15.40 3.94 -9.98
C ARG A 106 -14.70 4.21 -8.65
N GLU A 107 -13.46 3.76 -8.50
CA GLU A 107 -12.72 3.89 -7.24
C GLU A 107 -12.32 5.34 -6.96
N LEU A 108 -11.95 6.13 -7.98
CA LEU A 108 -11.70 7.56 -7.81
C LEU A 108 -12.97 8.34 -7.48
N SER A 109 -14.11 7.94 -8.03
CA SER A 109 -15.41 8.55 -7.67
C SER A 109 -15.75 8.27 -6.20
N ARG A 110 -15.53 7.03 -5.74
CA ARG A 110 -15.70 6.67 -4.33
C ARG A 110 -14.75 7.45 -3.41
N LEU A 111 -13.49 7.62 -3.81
CA LEU A 111 -12.56 8.47 -3.07
C LEU A 111 -13.08 9.92 -2.97
N ALA A 112 -13.64 10.43 -4.06
CA ALA A 112 -14.19 11.78 -4.15
C ALA A 112 -15.37 12.06 -3.21
N GLU A 113 -16.08 11.02 -2.74
CA GLU A 113 -17.16 11.15 -1.75
C GLU A 113 -16.65 11.66 -0.40
N SER A 114 -15.40 11.33 -0.05
CA SER A 114 -14.79 11.68 1.24
C SER A 114 -13.81 12.85 1.18
N ARG A 115 -13.24 13.16 0.00
CA ARG A 115 -12.23 14.22 -0.16
C ARG A 115 -12.15 14.74 -1.60
N PRO A 116 -11.71 15.99 -1.81
CA PRO A 116 -11.44 16.49 -3.16
C PRO A 116 -10.37 15.66 -3.87
N VAL A 117 -10.69 15.16 -5.06
CA VAL A 117 -9.75 14.47 -5.95
C VAL A 117 -9.24 15.47 -7.00
N PRO A 118 -7.92 15.69 -7.11
CA PRO A 118 -7.39 16.66 -8.09
C PRO A 118 -7.70 16.29 -9.54
N ASN A 119 -7.77 17.29 -10.42
CA ASN A 119 -8.06 17.10 -11.84
C ASN A 119 -7.11 16.11 -12.53
N TRP A 120 -5.83 16.08 -12.13
CA TRP A 120 -4.87 15.11 -12.67
C TRP A 120 -5.25 13.67 -12.30
N ALA A 121 -5.79 13.43 -11.10
CA ALA A 121 -6.20 12.10 -10.66
C ALA A 121 -7.46 11.65 -11.43
N ALA A 122 -8.40 12.56 -11.70
CA ALA A 122 -9.52 12.28 -12.60
C ALA A 122 -9.09 11.89 -14.04
N SER A 123 -7.86 12.24 -14.45
CA SER A 123 -7.31 11.84 -15.74
C SER A 123 -6.76 10.40 -15.78
N LEU A 124 -6.61 9.72 -14.64
CA LEU A 124 -6.16 8.32 -14.58
C LEU A 124 -7.08 7.38 -15.38
N GLY A 125 -8.39 7.63 -15.34
CA GLY A 125 -9.39 6.87 -16.09
C GLY A 125 -9.71 7.42 -17.47
N ARG A 126 -8.90 8.31 -18.07
CA ARG A 126 -9.16 8.87 -19.40
C ARG A 126 -8.41 8.09 -20.50
N PRO A 127 -9.03 7.81 -21.67
CA PRO A 127 -8.35 7.17 -22.80
C PRO A 127 -7.13 7.99 -23.24
N GLY A 128 -6.02 7.31 -23.54
CA GLY A 128 -4.78 7.96 -24.00
C GLY A 128 -4.02 8.77 -22.92
N SER A 129 -4.48 8.76 -21.66
CA SER A 129 -3.80 9.45 -20.57
C SER A 129 -2.57 8.68 -20.08
N ASP A 130 -1.45 9.38 -19.92
CA ASP A 130 -0.24 8.83 -19.29
C ASP A 130 -0.25 8.98 -17.75
N ALA A 131 -1.32 9.52 -17.15
CA ALA A 131 -1.37 9.80 -15.72
C ALA A 131 -1.12 8.55 -14.86
N LEU A 132 -1.60 7.38 -15.30
CA LEU A 132 -1.40 6.12 -14.56
C LEU A 132 0.08 5.68 -14.59
N LYS A 133 0.78 5.91 -15.70
CA LYS A 133 2.23 5.68 -15.81
C LYS A 133 3.02 6.64 -14.92
N VAL A 134 2.62 7.92 -14.88
CA VAL A 134 3.23 8.92 -13.99
C VAL A 134 3.03 8.55 -12.52
N LEU A 135 1.85 8.05 -12.16
CA LEU A 135 1.58 7.55 -10.82
C LEU A 135 2.43 6.32 -10.47
N ALA A 136 2.50 5.33 -11.37
CA ALA A 136 3.35 4.15 -11.20
C ALA A 136 4.83 4.52 -11.01
N ASN A 137 5.33 5.48 -11.78
CA ASN A 137 6.68 6.01 -11.62
C ASN A 137 6.86 6.70 -10.26
N SER A 138 5.86 7.46 -9.79
CA SER A 138 5.90 8.12 -8.48
C SER A 138 5.95 7.10 -7.33
N LEU A 139 5.18 6.00 -7.43
CA LEU A 139 5.26 4.88 -6.49
C LEU A 139 6.67 4.26 -6.50
N GLY A 140 7.24 4.01 -7.68
CA GLY A 140 8.59 3.47 -7.82
C GLY A 140 9.67 4.38 -7.22
N ILE A 141 9.63 5.68 -7.49
CA ILE A 141 10.57 6.67 -6.91
C ILE A 141 10.43 6.71 -5.38
N TYR A 142 9.19 6.76 -4.88
CA TYR A 142 8.94 6.80 -3.45
C TYR A 142 9.45 5.52 -2.76
N PHE A 143 9.17 4.34 -3.32
CA PHE A 143 9.61 3.07 -2.76
C PHE A 143 11.14 3.01 -2.68
N ARG A 144 11.84 3.29 -3.78
CA ARG A 144 13.31 3.28 -3.83
C ARG A 144 13.92 4.29 -2.86
N GLY A 145 13.29 5.47 -2.75
CA GLY A 145 13.78 6.53 -1.88
C GLY A 145 13.57 6.24 -0.39
N LEU A 146 12.44 5.62 0.01
CA LEU A 146 12.03 5.60 1.42
C LEU A 146 11.82 4.23 2.03
N LEU A 147 11.62 3.19 1.23
CA LEU A 147 11.37 1.83 1.71
C LEU A 147 12.51 0.88 1.39
N GLU A 148 13.04 0.93 0.17
CA GLU A 148 14.12 0.03 -0.28
C GLU A 148 15.32 0.00 0.68
N PRO A 149 15.81 1.13 1.22
CA PRO A 149 16.95 1.12 2.16
C PRO A 149 16.63 0.46 3.51
N HIS A 150 15.36 0.32 3.85
CA HIS A 150 14.87 -0.33 5.07
C HIS A 150 14.26 -1.70 4.79
N TRP A 151 14.24 -2.14 3.53
CA TRP A 151 13.58 -3.36 3.09
C TRP A 151 14.10 -4.63 3.81
N PRO A 152 15.41 -4.79 4.09
CA PRO A 152 15.87 -5.92 4.90
C PRO A 152 15.24 -5.95 6.30
N HIS A 153 15.10 -4.80 6.96
CA HIS A 153 14.47 -4.71 8.28
C HIS A 153 12.97 -5.02 8.22
N ILE A 154 12.27 -4.50 7.21
CA ILE A 154 10.84 -4.80 6.98
C ILE A 154 10.64 -6.30 6.76
N ARG A 155 11.47 -6.94 5.92
CA ARG A 155 11.39 -8.39 5.69
C ARG A 155 11.63 -9.19 6.98
N THR A 156 12.59 -8.80 7.81
CA THR A 156 12.84 -9.47 9.09
C THR A 156 11.65 -9.31 10.04
N ALA A 157 11.09 -8.10 10.15
CA ALA A 157 9.93 -7.85 11.00
C ALA A 157 8.71 -8.68 10.58
N VAL A 158 8.40 -8.71 9.28
CA VAL A 158 7.31 -9.55 8.74
C VAL A 158 7.62 -11.03 8.90
N GLY A 159 8.86 -11.47 8.66
CA GLY A 159 9.26 -12.86 8.86
C GLY A 159 9.07 -13.33 10.31
N ASN A 160 9.37 -12.46 11.28
CA ASN A 160 9.13 -12.74 12.70
C ASN A 160 7.64 -12.88 13.01
N ASP A 161 6.79 -11.96 12.50
CA ASP A 161 5.33 -12.06 12.68
C ASP A 161 4.78 -13.34 12.02
N VAL A 162 5.18 -13.65 10.79
CA VAL A 162 4.83 -14.90 10.10
C VAL A 162 5.22 -16.11 10.93
N GLY A 163 6.38 -16.10 11.59
CA GLY A 163 6.80 -17.18 12.50
C GLY A 163 5.92 -17.31 13.75
N VAL A 164 5.34 -16.22 14.24
CA VAL A 164 4.32 -16.25 15.32
C VAL A 164 3.02 -16.83 14.79
N ARG A 165 2.52 -16.35 13.64
CA ARG A 165 1.27 -16.83 13.02
C ARG A 165 1.34 -18.31 12.64
N ALA A 166 2.50 -18.76 12.15
CA ALA A 166 2.72 -20.15 11.80
C ALA A 166 2.65 -21.07 13.04
N ARG A 167 3.22 -20.65 14.18
CA ARG A 167 3.13 -21.40 15.43
C ARG A 167 1.68 -21.44 15.96
N ALA A 168 1.00 -20.31 15.98
CA ALA A 168 -0.42 -20.27 16.38
C ALA A 168 -1.28 -21.22 15.54
N LEU A 169 -1.07 -21.25 14.23
CA LEU A 169 -1.75 -22.19 13.33
C LEU A 169 -1.42 -23.66 13.61
N LEU A 170 -0.15 -23.97 13.91
CA LEU A 170 0.27 -25.34 14.24
C LEU A 170 -0.29 -25.82 15.58
N ASP A 171 -0.35 -24.94 16.57
CA ASP A 171 -0.74 -25.29 17.94
C ASP A 171 -2.27 -25.34 18.13
N GLY A 172 -3.02 -24.49 17.43
CA GLY A 172 -4.47 -24.33 17.64
C GLY A 172 -5.32 -24.17 16.38
N GLY A 173 -4.76 -24.48 15.20
CA GLY A 173 -5.50 -24.41 13.94
C GLY A 173 -5.88 -22.99 13.53
N THR A 174 -6.90 -22.87 12.66
CA THR A 174 -7.34 -21.57 12.13
C THR A 174 -8.00 -20.69 13.19
N GLN A 175 -8.53 -21.26 14.26
CA GLN A 175 -9.07 -20.49 15.39
C GLN A 175 -7.96 -19.68 16.06
N ALA A 176 -6.88 -20.34 16.52
CA ALA A 176 -5.77 -19.66 17.18
C ALA A 176 -5.01 -18.68 16.25
N LEU A 177 -5.07 -18.88 14.94
CA LEU A 177 -4.52 -17.93 13.96
C LEU A 177 -5.28 -16.59 13.91
N LEU A 178 -6.59 -16.61 14.19
CA LEU A 178 -7.50 -15.47 13.99
C LEU A 178 -7.92 -14.74 15.28
N GLU A 179 -7.55 -15.29 16.44
CA GLU A 179 -7.64 -14.62 17.75
C GLU A 179 -6.51 -13.60 17.95
#